data_AF-A0A327K0C1-F1
#
_entry.id   AF-A0A327K0C1-F1
#
_cell.length_a   1.000
_cell.length_b   1.000
_cell.length_c   1.000
_cell.angle_alpha   90.00
_cell.angle_beta   90.00
_cell.angle_gamma   90.00
#
_symmetry.space_group_name_H-M   'P 1'
#
loop_
_entity.id
_entity.type
_entity.pdbx_description
1 polymer ?
#
loop_
_entity_poly.entity_id
_entity_poly.type
_entity_poly.pdbx_seq_one_letter_code
_entity_poly.pdbx_strand_id
1 'polypeptide(L)'
;MRYDILTQDALRQVIRKVIGEVAQTGLPGEHHFFVTFETRHPGVRISSRLRAQYPEEMTIVLQHQFWDLNVTETTFEVGLSF
;
A
#
# COMPACT_ATOMS: atom_id res chain seq x y z
N MET A 1 27.00 -12.46 2.23
CA MET A 1 26.44 -11.55 1.21
C MET A 1 25.05 -11.15 1.67
N ARG A 2 24.67 -9.86 1.63
CA ARG A 2 23.39 -9.35 2.14
C ARG A 2 22.24 -9.66 1.15
N TYR A 3 21.91 -10.95 1.02
CA TYR A 3 20.78 -11.42 0.20
C TYR A 3 19.44 -10.83 0.67
N ASP A 4 19.32 -10.59 1.97
CA ASP A 4 18.10 -10.08 2.61
C ASP A 4 17.76 -8.67 2.11
N ILE A 5 18.77 -7.81 1.93
CA ILE A 5 18.59 -6.45 1.42
C ILE A 5 18.21 -6.46 -0.06
N LEU A 6 18.89 -7.27 -0.87
CA LEU A 6 18.59 -7.40 -2.30
C LEU A 6 17.17 -7.95 -2.52
N THR A 7 16.75 -8.90 -1.68
CA THR A 7 15.39 -9.47 -1.73
C THR A 7 14.34 -8.44 -1.33
N GLN A 8 14.59 -7.64 -0.28
CA GLN A 8 13.69 -6.58 0.14
C GLN A 8 13.49 -5.51 -0.94
N ASP A 9 14.57 -5.10 -1.60
CA ASP A 9 14.48 -4.10 -2.67
C ASP A 9 13.75 -4.64 -3.91
N ALA A 10 13.98 -5.91 -4.27
CA ALA A 10 13.25 -6.57 -5.34
C ALA A 10 11.74 -6.65 -5.03
N LEU A 11 11.37 -7.01 -3.79
CA LEU A 11 9.97 -7.06 -3.38
C LEU A 11 9.29 -5.69 -3.42
N ARG A 12 9.97 -4.62 -2.98
CA ARG A 12 9.45 -3.25 -3.10
C ARG A 12 9.21 -2.86 -4.56
N GLN A 13 10.12 -3.21 -5.47
CA GLN A 13 9.95 -2.94 -6.90
C GLN A 13 8.77 -3.70 -7.50
N VAL A 14 8.58 -4.96 -7.11
CA VAL A 14 7.42 -5.77 -7.56
C VAL A 14 6.13 -5.13 -7.07
N ILE A 15 6.04 -4.77 -5.79
CA ILE A 15 4.85 -4.10 -5.23
C ILE A 15 4.54 -2.80 -5.98
N ARG A 16 5.57 -1.96 -6.22
CA ARG A 16 5.41 -0.71 -6.96
C ARG A 16 4.88 -0.95 -8.38
N LYS A 17 5.45 -1.92 -9.09
CA LYS A 17 5.02 -2.24 -10.46
C LYS A 17 3.58 -2.73 -10.50
N VAL A 18 3.22 -3.62 -9.57
CA VAL A 18 1.88 -4.19 -9.48
C VAL A 18 0.83 -3.13 -9.14
N ILE A 19 1.07 -2.29 -8.13
CA ILE A 19 0.13 -1.20 -7.78
C ILE A 19 0.04 -0.17 -8.92
N GLY A 20 1.14 0.12 -9.60
CA GLY A 20 1.17 1.02 -10.76
C GLY A 20 0.37 0.50 -11.95
N GLU A 21 0.45 -0.79 -12.25
CA GLU A 21 -0.38 -1.43 -13.28
C GLU A 21 -1.87 -1.39 -12.88
N VAL A 22 -2.20 -1.70 -11.62
CA VAL A 22 -3.57 -1.65 -11.09
C VAL A 22 -4.16 -0.24 -11.18
N ALA A 23 -3.38 0.80 -10.93
CA ALA A 23 -3.83 2.18 -11.05
C ALA A 23 -4.25 2.54 -12.49
N GLN A 24 -3.64 1.92 -13.51
CA GLN A 24 -3.92 2.20 -14.92
C GLN A 24 -5.00 1.31 -15.52
N THR A 25 -4.96 0.00 -15.23
CA THR A 25 -5.81 -0.99 -15.89
C THR A 25 -6.90 -1.56 -14.98
N GLY A 26 -6.87 -1.24 -13.69
CA GLY A 26 -7.65 -1.94 -12.67
C GLY A 26 -7.05 -3.31 -12.32
N LEU A 27 -7.67 -3.98 -11.34
CA LEU A 27 -7.28 -5.32 -10.92
C LEU A 27 -7.77 -6.36 -11.95
N PRO A 28 -6.91 -7.27 -12.45
CA PRO A 28 -7.38 -8.37 -13.28
C PRO A 28 -8.26 -9.32 -12.45
N GLY A 29 -9.44 -9.68 -12.94
CA GLY A 29 -10.34 -10.63 -12.25
C GLY A 29 -10.70 -10.23 -10.81
N GLU A 30 -10.64 -11.18 -9.88
CA GLU A 30 -10.99 -11.03 -8.45
C GLU A 30 -9.75 -10.78 -7.55
N HIS A 31 -8.64 -10.32 -8.12
CA HIS A 31 -7.43 -10.07 -7.35
C HIS A 31 -7.64 -8.93 -6.35
N HIS A 32 -7.10 -9.09 -5.15
CA HIS A 32 -7.10 -8.07 -4.11
C HIS A 32 -5.75 -8.07 -3.39
N PHE A 33 -5.29 -6.89 -2.96
CA PHE A 33 -4.04 -6.74 -2.23
C PHE A 33 -4.30 -6.44 -0.77
N PHE A 34 -3.65 -7.20 0.12
CA PHE A 34 -3.52 -6.83 1.52
C PHE A 34 -2.22 -6.04 1.68
N VAL A 35 -2.34 -4.79 2.13
CA VAL A 35 -1.19 -3.95 2.43
C VAL A 35 -1.20 -3.65 3.91
N THR A 36 -0.20 -4.18 4.59
CA THR A 36 0.02 -4.00 6.03
C THR A 36 1.15 -3.00 6.24
N PHE A 37 0.93 -1.99 7.07
CA PHE A 37 1.92 -0.97 7.38
C PHE A 37 1.85 -0.50 8.82
N GLU A 38 2.99 -0.07 9.34
CA GLU A 38 3.10 0.56 10.67
C GLU A 38 2.48 1.96 10.64
N THR A 39 1.41 2.19 11.40
CA THR A 39 0.68 3.47 11.35
C THR A 39 1.50 4.62 11.93
N ARG A 40 2.50 4.31 12.77
CA ARG A 40 3.39 5.28 13.43
C ARG A 40 4.68 5.55 12.65
N HIS A 41 4.93 4.84 11.55
CA HIS A 41 6.14 5.05 10.76
C HIS A 41 6.18 6.49 10.19
N PRO A 42 7.35 7.17 10.23
CA PRO A 42 7.50 8.50 9.63
C PRO A 42 7.03 8.52 8.16
N GLY A 43 6.20 9.49 7.81
CA GLY A 43 5.63 9.63 6.46
C GLY A 43 4.21 9.07 6.30
N VAL A 44 3.71 8.24 7.22
CA VAL A 44 2.33 7.72 7.16
C VAL A 44 1.32 8.80 7.54
N ARG A 45 0.47 9.18 6.58
CA ARG A 45 -0.62 10.15 6.75
C ARG A 45 -1.97 9.45 6.70
N ILE A 46 -2.63 9.35 7.86
CA ILE A 46 -3.97 8.78 8.03
C ILE A 46 -4.78 9.67 8.98
N SER A 47 -6.11 9.55 8.98
CA SER A 47 -6.98 10.33 9.88
C SER A 47 -6.70 10.01 11.36
N SER A 48 -6.96 10.99 12.24
CA SER A 48 -6.81 10.80 13.69
C SER A 48 -7.70 9.66 14.23
N ARG A 49 -8.90 9.50 13.66
CA ARG A 49 -9.81 8.39 13.96
C ARG A 49 -9.17 7.03 13.66
N LEU A 50 -8.63 6.85 12.45
CA LEU A 50 -7.97 5.59 12.05
C LEU A 50 -6.74 5.32 12.90
N ARG A 51 -5.94 6.34 13.21
CA ARG A 51 -4.76 6.20 14.08
C ARG A 51 -5.11 5.79 15.50
N ALA A 52 -6.24 6.26 16.03
CA ALA A 52 -6.73 5.84 17.35
C ALA A 52 -7.26 4.40 17.34
N GLN A 53 -7.89 3.98 16.24
CA GLN A 53 -8.42 2.62 16.07
C GLN A 53 -7.32 1.59 15.79
N TYR A 54 -6.27 1.97 15.07
CA TYR A 54 -5.13 1.14 14.67
C TYR A 54 -3.81 1.81 15.11
N PRO A 55 -3.42 1.67 16.39
CA PRO A 55 -2.33 2.45 16.97
C PRO A 55 -0.92 2.02 16.55
N GLU A 56 -0.74 0.77 16.11
CA GLU A 56 0.58 0.23 15.76
C GLU A 56 0.66 -0.16 14.28
N GLU A 57 -0.27 -1.00 13.84
CA GLU A 57 -0.30 -1.55 12.49
C GLU A 57 -1.72 -1.49 11.93
N MET A 58 -1.82 -1.26 10.62
CA MET A 58 -3.08 -1.28 9.89
C MET A 58 -2.91 -2.08 8.61
N THR A 59 -3.90 -2.93 8.32
CA THR A 59 -3.99 -3.64 7.05
C THR A 59 -5.16 -3.08 6.25
N ILE A 60 -4.88 -2.62 5.04
CA ILE A 60 -5.89 -2.20 4.05
C ILE A 60 -6.04 -3.25 2.97
N VAL A 61 -7.25 -3.33 2.39
CA VAL A 61 -7.54 -4.20 1.24
C VAL A 61 -7.80 -3.33 0.02
N LEU A 62 -6.98 -3.48 -1.01
CA LEU A 62 -7.20 -2.87 -2.32
C LEU A 62 -7.95 -3.86 -3.19
N GLN A 63 -9.25 -3.63 -3.36
CA GLN A 63 -10.15 -4.42 -4.22
C GLN A 63 -10.92 -3.48 -5.17
N HIS A 64 -12.25 -3.45 -5.13
CA HIS A 64 -13.06 -2.70 -6.10
C HIS A 64 -13.36 -1.25 -5.68
N GLN A 65 -13.20 -0.90 -4.41
CA GLN A 65 -13.63 0.38 -3.84
C GLN A 65 -12.45 1.20 -3.32
N PHE A 66 -11.62 1.65 -4.24
CA PHE A 66 -10.60 2.65 -3.98
C PHE A 66 -10.63 3.73 -5.07
N TRP A 67 -10.13 4.91 -4.76
CA TRP A 67 -10.00 6.01 -5.72
C TRP A 67 -8.72 6.79 -5.43
N ASP A 68 -8.35 7.71 -6.33
CA ASP A 68 -7.15 8.56 -6.22
C ASP A 68 -5.86 7.77 -5.90
N LEU A 69 -5.72 6.57 -6.48
CA LEU A 69 -4.51 5.76 -6.32
C LEU A 69 -3.35 6.42 -7.07
N ASN A 70 -2.48 7.08 -6.31
CA ASN A 70 -1.29 7.75 -6.84
C ASN A 70 -0.04 7.05 -6.31
N VAL A 71 0.84 6.59 -7.21
CA VAL A 71 2.06 5.86 -6.86
C VAL A 71 3.27 6.69 -7.28
N THR A 72 4.10 7.06 -6.31
CA THR A 72 5.38 7.76 -6.54
C THR A 72 6.56 6.79 -6.41
N GLU A 73 7.79 7.31 -6.49
CA GLU A 73 8.98 6.49 -6.30
C GLU A 73 9.17 6.01 -4.87
N THR A 74 8.63 6.74 -3.89
CA THR A 74 8.88 6.51 -2.46
C THR A 74 7.61 6.26 -1.64
N THR A 75 6.44 6.62 -2.17
CA THR A 75 5.16 6.55 -1.46
C THR A 75 4.03 6.15 -2.40
N PHE A 76 2.91 5.72 -1.84
CA PHE A 76 1.64 5.68 -2.55
C PHE A 76 0.55 6.34 -1.70
N GLU A 77 -0.46 6.87 -2.35
CA GLU A 77 -1.62 7.50 -1.76
C GLU A 77 -2.87 6.80 -2.32
N VAL A 78 -3.87 6.57 -1.48
CA VAL A 78 -5.12 5.92 -1.88
C VAL A 78 -6.29 6.40 -1.02
N GLY A 79 -7.41 6.68 -1.67
CA GLY A 79 -8.70 6.91 -1.03
C GLY A 79 -9.43 5.59 -0.78
N LEU A 80 -9.88 5.38 0.46
CA LEU A 80 -10.65 4.21 0.88
C LEU A 80 -11.90 4.66 1.64
N SER A 81 -12.99 3.90 1.51
CA SER A 81 -14.20 4.08 2.31
C SER A 81 -14.25 3.01 3.41
N PHE A 82 -14.55 3.43 4.65
CA PHE A 82 -14.68 2.57 5.83
C PHE A 82 -16.06 2.73 6.46
#